data_AF-A0A3M1Q8E8-F1
#
_entry.id   AF-A0A3M1Q8E8-F1
#
_cell.length_a   1.000
_cell.length_b   1.000
_cell.length_c   1.000
_cell.angle_alpha   90.00
_cell.angle_beta   90.00
_cell.angle_gamma   90.00
#
_symmetry.space_group_name_H-M   'P 1'
#
loop_
_entity.id
_entity.type
_entity.pdbx_description
1 polymer ?
#
loop_
_entity_poly.entity_id
_entity_poly.type
_entity_poly.pdbx_seq_one_letter_code
_entity_poly.pdbx_strand_id
1 'polypeptide(L)'
;MFHLNNGRKFSGSSPGQGLVEYALILVLVSTVSIVILSITGGAVSNVFGNVICSLEQQADCTTDTPSSTSTSTGTSTGTSTGTGTSTSTGTSTGTSTGTGTSTGTSTGTGTSTGTSTGTSTGTGTSTGTSTGTGTSTGTGTSTGVSTGTGASTGTGTSTGTGTSTGTGTGTSTGTGGTGSPPSIDAISNRTMDAGTTAAVPVSASDVDGDPIVLSLQNPPAFATISSTGGNGTITLTPGVGDAGTHTITVRAAANGDVTTTTFDLIVTVNQPPSINAIADQTMTAGQTLGVNVTATDPEGDAITLALQSPPAFATLSATGGNGTITFAPTASQNGSYTIVVNATANGATTSTSFTLTVNPDVCASAAAPGGSVFHLTNPTVPGSLPDSNDINLGNYNRKVMAVRFRTGSDVTSRQMIYEQGGSTKGLNVYIDGGKVYAGIWSFDRRELWNDRFFNANIQPNTSYHVVLILDKPNASFYINGNLIATVNDVGQLRRHSDDIGIGQVNGGTVYHSSGTASNFTGTIFELIQWNSRLNSSQLNDLHTYFDCGNSSP
;
A
#
# COMPACT_ATOMS: atom_id res chain seq x y z
N MET A 1 18.39 -52.44 -16.09
CA MET A 1 18.88 -52.75 -14.73
C MET A 1 19.79 -51.61 -14.30
N PHE A 2 19.23 -50.63 -13.59
CA PHE A 2 19.83 -49.86 -12.48
C PHE A 2 18.73 -48.93 -11.97
N HIS A 3 18.18 -49.30 -10.82
CA HIS A 3 17.24 -48.52 -10.02
C HIS A 3 18.02 -47.43 -9.29
N LEU A 4 17.56 -46.17 -9.33
CA LEU A 4 17.77 -45.24 -8.23
C LEU A 4 16.44 -44.55 -7.91
N ASN A 5 15.86 -45.08 -6.84
CA ASN A 5 14.78 -44.53 -6.05
C ASN A 5 15.38 -43.44 -5.14
N ASN A 6 14.78 -42.26 -5.07
CA ASN A 6 14.60 -41.52 -3.82
C ASN A 6 13.76 -40.27 -4.06
N GLY A 7 12.47 -40.40 -3.79
CA GLY A 7 11.64 -39.26 -3.43
C GLY A 7 12.12 -38.63 -2.12
N ARG A 8 12.04 -37.31 -2.05
CA ARG A 8 11.76 -36.62 -0.79
C ARG A 8 10.52 -35.78 -0.98
N LYS A 9 9.41 -36.34 -0.50
CA LYS A 9 8.28 -35.55 -0.01
C LYS A 9 8.79 -34.78 1.21
N PHE A 10 8.68 -33.45 1.22
CA PHE A 10 8.79 -32.69 2.45
C PHE A 10 7.54 -32.96 3.28
N SER A 11 7.64 -33.89 4.22
CA SER A 11 6.66 -34.07 5.30
C SER A 11 7.23 -33.49 6.59
N GLY A 12 6.40 -32.75 7.31
CA GLY A 12 6.62 -32.46 8.73
C GLY A 12 7.23 -31.09 9.01
N SER A 13 6.37 -30.09 9.15
CA SER A 13 6.60 -28.94 10.01
C SER A 13 6.92 -29.45 11.43
N SER A 14 8.21 -29.59 11.72
CA SER A 14 8.68 -29.79 13.10
C SER A 14 8.54 -28.44 13.83
N PRO A 15 7.74 -28.35 14.91
CA PRO A 15 7.60 -27.11 15.68
C PRO A 15 8.93 -26.83 16.40
N GLY A 16 9.81 -26.09 15.73
CA GLY A 16 11.15 -25.77 16.24
C GLY A 16 12.14 -25.21 15.22
N GLN A 17 11.93 -25.40 13.91
CA GLN A 17 12.86 -24.86 12.89
C GLN A 17 12.79 -23.34 12.72
N GLY A 18 11.62 -22.72 12.91
CA GLY A 18 11.48 -21.26 12.78
C GLY A 18 12.39 -20.48 13.74
N LEU A 19 12.58 -20.96 14.97
CA LEU A 19 13.36 -20.24 15.97
C LEU A 19 14.86 -20.17 15.64
N VAL A 20 15.41 -21.19 14.97
CA VAL A 20 16.83 -21.20 14.55
C VAL A 20 17.03 -20.27 13.36
N GLU A 21 16.07 -20.23 12.44
CA GLU A 21 16.08 -19.34 11.27
C GLU A 21 15.97 -17.86 11.69
N TYR A 22 15.08 -17.54 12.64
CA TYR A 22 14.99 -16.20 13.21
C TYR A 22 16.28 -15.79 13.96
N ALA A 23 16.91 -16.70 14.70
CA ALA A 23 18.17 -16.40 15.38
C ALA A 23 19.30 -16.08 14.40
N LEU A 24 19.39 -16.81 13.28
CA LEU A 24 20.41 -16.56 12.26
C LEU A 24 20.20 -15.23 11.53
N ILE A 25 18.93 -14.87 11.26
CA ILE A 25 18.58 -13.57 10.66
C ILE A 25 18.95 -12.42 11.60
N LEU A 26 18.65 -12.54 12.90
CA LEU A 26 18.99 -11.49 13.87
C LEU A 26 20.50 -11.29 14.02
N VAL A 27 21.29 -12.37 14.00
CA VAL A 27 22.76 -12.27 14.01
C VAL A 27 23.27 -11.60 12.73
N LEU A 28 22.71 -11.94 11.56
CA LEU A 28 23.11 -11.32 10.30
C LEU A 28 22.78 -9.82 10.28
N VAL A 29 21.57 -9.44 10.69
CA VAL A 29 21.12 -8.04 10.78
C VAL A 29 22.00 -7.26 11.76
N SER A 30 22.27 -7.81 12.93
CA SER A 30 23.17 -7.21 13.93
C SER A 30 24.57 -6.95 13.35
N THR A 31 25.14 -7.92 12.65
CA THR A 31 26.50 -7.80 12.11
C THR A 31 26.56 -6.75 11.02
N VAL A 32 25.55 -6.71 10.14
CA VAL A 32 25.43 -5.68 9.09
C VAL A 32 25.24 -4.29 9.70
N SER A 33 24.40 -4.15 10.74
CA SER A 33 24.22 -2.87 11.45
C SER A 33 25.52 -2.38 12.10
N ILE A 34 26.31 -3.26 12.73
CA ILE A 34 27.60 -2.91 13.33
C ILE A 34 28.59 -2.43 12.27
N VAL A 35 28.66 -3.11 11.10
CA VAL A 35 29.53 -2.70 9.99
C VAL A 35 29.11 -1.33 9.46
N ILE A 36 27.81 -1.09 9.25
CA ILE A 36 27.31 0.22 8.81
C ILE A 36 27.63 1.31 9.85
N LEU A 37 27.42 1.04 11.14
CA LEU A 37 27.75 1.98 12.23
C LEU A 37 29.26 2.23 12.35
N SER A 38 30.11 1.26 12.03
CA SER A 38 31.57 1.43 12.04
C SER A 38 32.08 2.29 10.86
N ILE A 39 31.42 2.22 9.71
CA ILE A 39 31.76 2.99 8.50
C ILE A 39 31.15 4.40 8.58
N THR A 40 29.92 4.52 9.10
CA THR A 40 29.18 5.80 9.17
C THR A 40 29.34 6.53 10.49
N GLY A 41 29.80 5.87 11.57
CA GLY A 41 29.91 6.47 12.91
C GLY A 41 30.80 7.71 12.98
N GLY A 42 31.88 7.77 12.19
CA GLY A 42 32.71 8.98 12.06
C GLY A 42 31.96 10.14 11.39
N ALA A 43 31.14 9.85 10.39
CA ALA A 43 30.31 10.86 9.71
C ALA A 43 29.14 11.32 10.59
N VAL A 44 28.53 10.40 11.35
CA VAL A 44 27.42 10.66 12.28
C VAL A 44 27.90 11.47 13.50
N SER A 45 29.10 11.20 14.04
CA SER A 45 29.71 11.98 15.12
C SER A 45 29.99 13.43 14.70
N ASN A 46 30.39 13.66 13.45
CA ASN A 46 30.63 15.00 12.91
C ASN A 46 29.32 15.77 12.70
N VAL A 47 28.23 15.09 12.35
CA VAL A 47 26.91 15.72 12.20
C VAL A 47 26.34 16.12 13.57
N PHE A 48 26.44 15.27 14.59
CA PHE A 48 25.96 15.62 15.94
C PHE A 48 26.81 16.69 16.63
N GLY A 49 28.14 16.73 16.40
CA GLY A 49 28.99 17.82 16.86
C GLY A 49 28.58 19.18 16.28
N ASN A 50 28.22 19.22 15.00
CA ASN A 50 27.76 20.44 14.32
C ASN A 50 26.34 20.86 14.72
N VAL A 51 25.44 19.89 14.98
CA VAL A 51 24.07 20.16 15.41
C VAL A 51 24.02 20.67 16.85
N ILE A 52 24.83 20.11 17.77
CA ILE A 52 24.93 20.61 19.15
C ILE A 52 25.55 22.02 19.17
N CYS A 53 26.57 22.28 18.34
CA CYS A 53 27.18 23.60 18.22
C CYS A 53 26.25 24.68 17.62
N SER A 54 25.23 24.28 16.86
CA SER A 54 24.26 25.21 16.27
C SER A 54 23.01 25.43 17.13
N LEU A 55 22.77 24.59 18.15
CA LEU A 55 21.57 24.66 19.01
C LEU A 55 21.82 25.34 20.36
N GLU A 56 23.06 25.34 20.87
CA GLU A 56 23.43 26.11 22.07
C GLU A 56 24.19 27.38 21.67
N GLN A 57 23.50 28.51 21.56
CA GLN A 57 24.13 29.85 21.54
C GLN A 57 24.85 30.10 22.87
N GLN A 58 26.02 29.51 23.08
CA GLN A 58 26.86 29.78 24.24
C GLN A 58 28.33 29.91 23.82
N ALA A 59 28.89 31.08 24.14
CA ALA A 59 30.26 31.46 23.89
C ALA A 59 31.17 30.86 24.96
N ASP A 60 31.57 29.59 24.81
CA ASP A 60 32.85 29.10 25.36
C ASP A 60 33.26 27.80 24.67
N CYS A 61 34.05 27.94 23.60
CA CYS A 61 34.95 26.91 23.12
C CYS A 61 36.28 27.62 22.87
N THR A 62 37.02 27.84 23.97
CA THR A 62 38.40 28.32 23.94
C THR A 62 39.26 27.37 23.09
N THR A 63 39.71 27.87 21.94
CA THR A 63 40.93 27.39 21.31
C THR A 63 42.09 28.02 22.09
N ASP A 64 42.97 27.20 22.64
CA ASP A 64 44.24 27.66 23.22
C ASP A 64 44.91 28.61 22.22
N THR A 65 45.03 29.87 22.61
CA THR A 65 45.75 30.90 21.87
C THR A 65 47.12 31.02 22.55
N PRO A 66 48.22 30.46 22.02
CA PRO A 66 49.52 30.64 22.65
C PRO A 66 50.05 32.04 22.32
N SER A 67 49.90 32.98 23.25
CA SER A 67 50.84 34.11 23.35
C SER A 67 52.16 33.53 23.86
N SER A 68 53.15 33.36 22.98
CA SER A 68 54.47 32.86 23.36
C SER A 68 55.56 33.87 23.01
N THR A 69 56.36 34.23 24.01
CA THR A 69 57.68 34.85 23.79
C THR A 69 58.68 33.71 23.66
N SER A 70 59.21 33.47 22.47
CA SER A 70 60.22 32.44 22.24
C SER A 70 61.49 33.04 21.67
N THR A 71 62.64 32.61 22.19
CA THR A 71 63.97 32.87 21.66
C THR A 71 64.51 31.53 21.18
N SER A 72 64.72 31.38 19.87
CA SER A 72 65.27 30.13 19.31
C SER A 72 66.46 30.42 18.39
N THR A 73 67.48 29.58 18.52
CA THR A 73 68.66 29.55 17.64
C THR A 73 68.73 28.14 17.07
N GLY A 74 68.32 27.97 15.80
CA GLY A 74 68.29 26.65 15.15
C GLY A 74 67.38 26.58 13.92
N THR A 75 67.63 25.60 13.06
CA THR A 75 66.88 25.31 11.83
C THR A 75 65.49 24.77 12.16
N SER A 76 64.42 25.48 11.80
CA SER A 76 63.05 25.08 12.10
C SER A 76 62.13 25.14 10.88
N THR A 77 61.25 24.13 10.76
CA THR A 77 60.14 24.07 9.81
C THR A 77 58.83 24.06 10.61
N GLY A 78 57.95 25.05 10.42
CA GLY A 78 56.72 25.16 11.22
C GLY A 78 55.68 26.12 10.67
N THR A 79 54.42 25.89 11.06
CA THR A 79 53.25 26.74 10.78
C THR A 79 52.78 27.35 12.09
N SER A 80 52.70 28.69 12.19
CA SER A 80 52.29 29.37 13.44
C SER A 80 51.28 30.50 13.19
N THR A 81 50.24 30.55 14.02
CA THR A 81 49.22 31.60 14.08
C THR A 81 49.25 32.26 15.46
N GLY A 82 49.55 33.55 15.56
CA GLY A 82 49.58 34.25 16.85
C GLY A 82 50.08 35.70 16.82
N THR A 83 49.78 36.45 17.88
CA THR A 83 50.30 37.79 18.17
C THR A 83 51.49 37.69 19.13
N GLY A 84 52.69 38.11 18.72
CA GLY A 84 53.88 38.01 19.58
C GLY A 84 55.14 38.66 19.02
N THR A 85 56.10 38.95 19.91
CA THR A 85 57.44 39.45 19.59
C THR A 85 58.40 38.27 19.51
N SER A 86 59.08 38.07 18.38
CA SER A 86 60.07 37.00 18.20
C SER A 86 61.42 37.54 17.71
N THR A 87 62.50 36.92 18.22
CA THR A 87 63.88 37.18 17.81
C THR A 87 64.51 35.85 17.40
N SER A 88 64.83 35.69 16.12
CA SER A 88 65.41 34.46 15.58
C SER A 88 66.64 34.75 14.72
N THR A 89 67.59 33.80 14.73
CA THR A 89 68.76 33.79 13.85
C THR A 89 68.94 32.37 13.32
N GLY A 90 68.66 32.15 12.03
CA GLY A 90 68.72 30.82 11.40
C GLY A 90 68.04 30.71 10.04
N THR A 91 68.21 29.55 9.41
CA THR A 91 67.54 29.13 8.15
C THR A 91 66.20 28.47 8.47
N SER A 92 65.10 29.00 7.94
CA SER A 92 63.75 28.48 8.21
C SER A 92 62.90 28.45 6.94
N THR A 93 62.02 27.44 6.84
CA THR A 93 60.96 27.32 5.83
C THR A 93 59.64 27.16 6.58
N GLY A 94 58.71 28.11 6.44
CA GLY A 94 57.46 28.08 7.20
C GLY A 94 56.40 29.06 6.69
N THR A 95 55.16 28.83 7.12
CA THR A 95 53.98 29.67 6.83
C THR A 95 53.49 30.30 8.13
N SER A 96 53.51 31.63 8.23
CA SER A 96 53.04 32.35 9.42
C SER A 96 51.91 33.32 9.10
N THR A 97 50.88 33.34 9.95
CA THR A 97 49.74 34.26 9.86
C THR A 97 49.56 34.99 11.19
N GLY A 98 49.88 36.29 11.27
CA GLY A 98 49.77 37.04 12.52
C GLY A 98 50.13 38.53 12.43
N THR A 99 49.80 39.28 13.49
CA THR A 99 50.18 40.68 13.73
C THR A 99 51.28 40.74 14.78
N GLY A 100 52.48 41.21 14.43
CA GLY A 100 53.61 41.24 15.37
C GLY A 100 54.80 42.06 14.92
N THR A 101 55.67 42.39 15.89
CA THR A 101 56.96 43.07 15.70
C THR A 101 58.06 42.01 15.76
N SER A 102 58.76 41.77 14.66
CA SER A 102 59.91 40.85 14.61
C SER A 102 61.21 41.60 14.36
N THR A 103 62.30 41.11 14.95
CA THR A 103 63.65 41.60 14.67
C THR A 103 64.54 40.37 14.51
N GLY A 104 65.00 40.09 13.28
CA GLY A 104 65.74 38.87 12.99
C GLY A 104 66.57 38.97 11.71
N THR A 105 67.63 38.17 11.66
CA THR A 105 68.53 38.02 10.50
C THR A 105 68.41 36.57 10.04
N SER A 106 67.78 36.33 8.88
CA SER A 106 67.55 34.98 8.36
C SER A 106 67.98 34.85 6.89
N THR A 107 68.37 33.63 6.53
CA THR A 107 68.68 33.19 5.16
C THR A 107 67.82 31.95 4.89
N GLY A 108 66.73 32.09 4.13
CA GLY A 108 65.78 31.00 3.88
C GLY A 108 64.69 31.33 2.86
N THR A 109 63.99 30.30 2.39
CA THR A 109 62.82 30.38 1.49
C THR A 109 61.53 30.17 2.30
N GLY A 110 60.59 31.11 2.25
CA GLY A 110 59.35 31.05 3.05
C GLY A 110 58.20 31.87 2.46
N THR A 111 56.97 31.53 2.87
CA THR A 111 55.70 32.14 2.42
C THR A 111 55.03 32.76 3.65
N SER A 112 54.93 34.09 3.74
CA SER A 112 54.29 34.77 4.87
C SER A 112 53.04 35.54 4.44
N THR A 113 51.96 35.45 5.23
CA THR A 113 50.73 36.23 5.01
C THR A 113 50.38 36.94 6.32
N GLY A 114 50.73 38.21 6.48
CA GLY A 114 50.45 38.95 7.73
C GLY A 114 50.79 40.44 7.72
N THR A 115 50.21 41.18 8.66
CA THR A 115 50.43 42.62 8.88
C THR A 115 51.56 42.80 9.90
N SER A 116 52.76 43.17 9.45
CA SER A 116 53.92 43.35 10.35
C SER A 116 54.47 44.78 10.30
N THR A 117 54.95 45.26 11.44
CA THR A 117 55.72 46.50 11.58
C THR A 117 57.09 46.08 12.12
N GLY A 118 58.09 45.97 11.25
CA GLY A 118 59.39 45.41 11.64
C GLY A 118 60.50 45.78 10.66
N THR A 119 61.74 45.75 11.17
CA THR A 119 62.97 45.95 10.40
C THR A 119 63.58 44.58 10.10
N SER A 120 63.65 44.19 8.82
CA SER A 120 64.23 42.91 8.41
C SER A 120 65.45 43.11 7.50
N THR A 121 66.52 42.35 7.78
CA THR A 121 67.74 42.28 6.97
C THR A 121 67.96 40.83 6.59
N GLY A 122 67.83 40.50 5.30
CA GLY A 122 67.89 39.12 4.82
C GLY A 122 68.20 38.99 3.34
N THR A 123 68.68 37.81 2.93
CA THR A 123 68.89 37.41 1.53
C THR A 123 68.06 36.14 1.28
N GLY A 124 67.10 36.19 0.36
CA GLY A 124 66.16 35.09 0.14
C GLY A 124 65.14 35.33 -0.98
N THR A 125 64.48 34.25 -1.41
CA THR A 125 63.37 34.24 -2.38
C THR A 125 62.06 34.15 -1.60
N SER A 126 61.16 35.12 -1.77
CA SER A 126 59.89 35.18 -1.04
C SER A 126 58.69 35.27 -1.98
N THR A 127 57.68 34.44 -1.73
CA THR A 127 56.37 34.47 -2.42
C THR A 127 55.32 34.76 -1.35
N GLY A 128 54.63 35.91 -1.40
CA GLY A 128 53.66 36.27 -0.35
C GLY A 128 52.91 37.57 -0.61
N THR A 129 51.76 37.72 0.05
CA THR A 129 50.92 38.93 0.05
C THR A 129 51.11 39.65 1.38
N SER A 130 51.66 40.87 1.38
CA SER A 130 51.96 41.61 2.61
C SER A 130 51.32 43.00 2.61
N THR A 131 50.69 43.36 3.73
CA THR A 131 50.19 44.69 4.04
C THR A 131 50.93 45.21 5.26
N GLY A 132 51.81 46.21 5.14
CA GLY A 132 52.61 46.66 6.29
C GLY A 132 53.44 47.91 6.04
N THR A 133 53.83 48.58 7.14
CA THR A 133 54.78 49.71 7.16
C THR A 133 56.10 49.22 7.76
N GLY A 134 57.16 49.16 6.96
CA GLY A 134 58.45 48.62 7.38
C GLY A 134 59.63 49.09 6.53
N THR A 135 60.82 49.03 7.10
CA THR A 135 62.11 49.32 6.42
C THR A 135 62.83 48.00 6.19
N SER A 136 63.07 47.64 4.93
CA SER A 136 63.78 46.40 4.56
C SER A 136 65.06 46.73 3.78
N THR A 137 66.12 45.96 4.06
CA THR A 137 67.40 46.03 3.33
C THR A 137 67.78 44.62 2.93
N GLY A 138 67.71 44.29 1.64
CA GLY A 138 67.96 42.94 1.14
C GLY A 138 68.09 42.85 -0.38
N THR A 139 68.74 41.79 -0.85
CA THR A 139 68.84 41.39 -2.27
C THR A 139 68.07 40.09 -2.47
N GLY A 140 67.00 40.10 -3.27
CA GLY A 140 66.13 38.93 -3.48
C GLY A 140 65.16 39.09 -4.66
N THR A 141 64.61 37.96 -5.12
CA THR A 141 63.57 37.89 -6.17
C THR A 141 62.20 37.71 -5.49
N SER A 142 61.24 38.60 -5.78
CA SER A 142 59.90 38.58 -5.17
C SER A 142 58.80 38.43 -6.22
N THR A 143 57.89 37.48 -6.00
CA THR A 143 56.63 37.31 -6.75
C THR A 143 55.46 37.50 -5.78
N GLY A 144 54.77 38.64 -5.84
CA GLY A 144 53.66 38.95 -4.91
C GLY A 144 53.02 40.33 -5.12
N VAL A 145 51.81 40.51 -4.58
CA VAL A 145 51.04 41.78 -4.57
C VAL A 145 51.30 42.49 -3.24
N SER A 146 51.82 43.72 -3.27
CA SER A 146 52.14 44.52 -2.07
C SER A 146 51.37 45.84 -2.03
N THR A 147 50.79 46.18 -0.88
CA THR A 147 50.22 47.51 -0.60
C THR A 147 50.81 48.05 0.72
N GLY A 148 51.72 49.02 0.64
CA GLY A 148 52.35 49.62 1.82
C GLY A 148 53.23 50.84 1.51
N THR A 149 53.42 51.71 2.50
CA THR A 149 54.33 52.86 2.47
C THR A 149 55.61 52.52 3.23
N GLY A 150 56.74 52.40 2.53
CA GLY A 150 58.04 52.08 3.13
C GLY A 150 59.22 52.44 2.22
N ALA A 151 60.34 52.85 2.81
CA ALA A 151 61.60 53.10 2.10
C ALA A 151 62.39 51.80 1.96
N SER A 152 62.64 51.35 0.73
CA SER A 152 63.47 50.18 0.44
C SER A 152 64.75 50.59 -0.30
N THR A 153 65.86 49.91 -0.03
CA THR A 153 67.09 49.98 -0.83
C THR A 153 67.50 48.56 -1.18
N GLY A 154 67.28 48.15 -2.44
CA GLY A 154 67.60 46.82 -2.95
C GLY A 154 67.45 46.72 -4.46
N THR A 155 68.21 45.83 -5.10
CA THR A 155 68.12 45.46 -6.53
C THR A 155 67.36 44.13 -6.66
N GLY A 156 66.19 44.14 -7.30
CA GLY A 156 65.37 42.94 -7.51
C GLY A 156 64.43 43.06 -8.70
N THR A 157 64.02 41.92 -9.27
CA THR A 157 63.05 41.79 -10.38
C THR A 157 61.68 41.47 -9.81
N SER A 158 60.66 42.30 -10.10
CA SER A 158 59.29 42.14 -9.59
C SER A 158 58.29 41.85 -10.72
N THR A 159 57.40 40.89 -10.52
CA THR A 159 56.18 40.67 -11.33
C THR A 159 54.96 40.78 -10.41
N GLY A 160 54.29 41.93 -10.43
CA GLY A 160 53.08 42.19 -9.63
C GLY A 160 52.42 43.52 -9.99
N THR A 161 51.11 43.64 -9.76
CA THR A 161 50.30 44.85 -9.95
C THR A 161 50.21 45.62 -8.63
N GLY A 162 50.86 46.78 -8.54
CA GLY A 162 50.82 47.63 -7.34
C GLY A 162 51.34 49.06 -7.59
N THR A 163 50.72 50.04 -6.95
CA THR A 163 51.12 51.45 -6.94
C THR A 163 52.23 51.69 -5.92
N SER A 164 53.46 51.93 -6.38
CA SER A 164 54.60 52.30 -5.52
C SER A 164 54.97 53.78 -5.69
N THR A 165 55.03 54.54 -4.60
CA THR A 165 55.77 55.82 -4.52
C THR A 165 57.14 55.57 -3.90
N GLY A 166 58.11 55.20 -4.74
CA GLY A 166 59.50 54.98 -4.35
C GLY A 166 60.43 55.27 -5.52
N THR A 167 61.54 55.97 -5.27
CA THR A 167 62.59 56.27 -6.25
C THR A 167 63.45 55.03 -6.48
N GLY A 168 63.10 54.21 -7.46
CA GLY A 168 63.91 53.09 -7.93
C GLY A 168 63.83 52.96 -9.45
N THR A 169 64.96 52.80 -10.13
CA THR A 169 65.04 52.60 -11.58
C THR A 169 64.82 51.13 -11.91
N GLY A 170 63.60 50.77 -12.33
CA GLY A 170 63.23 49.45 -12.84
C GLY A 170 62.65 49.53 -14.24
N THR A 171 63.18 48.71 -15.16
CA THR A 171 62.70 48.57 -16.54
C THR A 171 61.56 47.55 -16.58
N SER A 172 60.33 47.99 -16.86
CA SER A 172 59.17 47.12 -17.05
C SER A 172 58.96 46.79 -18.53
N THR A 173 59.24 45.55 -18.93
CA THR A 173 58.77 44.99 -20.21
C THR A 173 57.39 44.37 -20.01
N GLY A 174 56.34 45.06 -20.42
CA GLY A 174 54.99 44.49 -20.49
C GLY A 174 54.88 43.54 -21.67
N THR A 175 54.86 42.23 -21.39
CA THR A 175 54.33 41.24 -22.34
C THR A 175 52.81 41.32 -22.27
N GLY A 176 52.16 41.70 -23.39
CA GLY A 176 50.71 41.60 -23.53
C GLY A 176 50.27 40.18 -23.25
N GLY A 177 49.34 40.03 -22.29
CA GLY A 177 48.76 38.74 -21.94
C GLY A 177 48.07 38.13 -23.16
N THR A 178 48.31 36.85 -23.37
CA THR A 178 47.36 35.97 -24.06
C THR A 178 46.04 36.04 -23.28
N GLY A 179 44.92 36.31 -23.94
CA GLY A 179 43.60 36.34 -23.30
C GLY A 179 43.29 35.03 -22.56
N SER A 180 42.42 35.12 -21.57
CA SER A 180 41.89 33.98 -20.83
C SER A 180 40.60 33.50 -21.50
N PRO A 181 40.36 32.18 -21.62
CA PRO A 181 39.10 31.69 -22.14
C PRO A 181 37.93 32.02 -21.20
N PRO A 182 36.69 32.17 -21.72
CA PRO A 182 35.52 32.37 -20.88
C PRO A 182 35.24 31.12 -20.03
N SER A 183 34.60 31.29 -18.87
CA SER A 183 34.14 30.21 -17.99
C SER A 183 32.62 30.13 -18.01
N ILE A 184 32.06 28.91 -18.14
CA ILE A 184 30.61 28.66 -18.08
C ILE A 184 30.28 28.04 -16.72
N ASP A 185 29.23 28.52 -16.07
CA ASP A 185 28.74 27.92 -14.83
C ASP A 185 28.26 26.48 -15.09
N ALA A 186 28.42 25.61 -14.09
CA ALA A 186 27.99 24.22 -14.22
C ALA A 186 26.46 24.13 -14.39
N ILE A 187 26.02 23.37 -15.40
CA ILE A 187 24.60 23.11 -15.66
C ILE A 187 24.31 21.68 -15.22
N SER A 188 23.31 21.50 -14.34
CA SER A 188 22.92 20.18 -13.86
C SER A 188 22.15 19.40 -14.92
N ASN A 189 22.31 18.08 -14.94
CA ASN A 189 21.48 17.16 -15.73
C ASN A 189 20.00 17.29 -15.33
N ARG A 190 19.10 17.01 -16.27
CA ARG A 190 17.65 17.20 -16.07
C ARG A 190 16.84 16.10 -16.72
N THR A 191 15.65 15.88 -16.18
CA THR A 191 14.59 15.06 -16.79
C THR A 191 13.37 15.94 -17.07
N MET A 192 12.68 15.71 -18.17
CA MET A 192 11.40 16.37 -18.48
C MET A 192 10.52 15.50 -19.36
N ASP A 193 9.20 15.72 -19.30
CA ASP A 193 8.25 15.00 -20.14
C ASP A 193 8.17 15.60 -21.55
N ALA A 194 8.08 14.71 -22.53
CA ALA A 194 7.78 15.07 -23.90
C ALA A 194 6.46 15.86 -24.00
N GLY A 195 6.44 16.89 -24.85
CA GLY A 195 5.30 17.79 -25.02
C GLY A 195 5.27 18.95 -24.03
N THR A 196 6.21 19.02 -23.08
CA THR A 196 6.35 20.15 -22.17
C THR A 196 7.47 21.11 -22.62
N THR A 197 7.45 22.34 -22.10
CA THR A 197 8.50 23.34 -22.35
C THR A 197 9.26 23.65 -21.06
N ALA A 198 10.59 23.62 -21.12
CA ALA A 198 11.46 23.98 -20.01
C ALA A 198 12.42 25.11 -20.40
N ALA A 199 12.71 25.99 -19.43
CA ALA A 199 13.70 27.04 -19.54
C ALA A 199 14.89 26.74 -18.61
N VAL A 200 16.10 26.69 -19.16
CA VAL A 200 17.34 26.43 -18.42
C VAL A 200 18.22 27.69 -18.48
N PRO A 201 18.44 28.38 -17.34
CA PRO A 201 19.34 29.52 -17.32
C PRO A 201 20.79 29.06 -17.55
N VAL A 202 21.56 29.88 -18.26
CA VAL A 202 22.99 29.71 -18.44
C VAL A 202 23.71 31.04 -18.23
N SER A 203 24.84 30.97 -17.54
CA SER A 203 25.72 32.09 -17.25
C SER A 203 27.16 31.73 -17.58
N ALA A 204 27.89 32.69 -18.13
CA ALA A 204 29.30 32.63 -18.42
C ALA A 204 29.97 33.97 -18.09
N SER A 205 31.24 33.92 -17.73
CA SER A 205 32.06 35.08 -17.36
C SER A 205 33.43 35.01 -18.02
N ASP A 206 34.04 36.17 -18.21
CA ASP A 206 35.37 36.31 -18.79
C ASP A 206 36.16 37.27 -17.88
N VAL A 207 37.36 36.84 -17.45
CA VAL A 207 38.15 37.60 -16.46
C VAL A 207 38.79 38.84 -17.05
N ASP A 208 38.99 38.87 -18.37
CA ASP A 208 39.55 40.00 -19.10
C ASP A 208 38.45 41.01 -19.51
N GLY A 209 37.18 40.65 -19.29
CA GLY A 209 36.02 41.49 -19.58
C GLY A 209 35.61 41.47 -21.05
N ASP A 210 36.08 40.48 -21.81
CA ASP A 210 35.80 40.36 -23.23
C ASP A 210 34.31 40.02 -23.48
N PRO A 211 33.67 40.59 -24.54
CA PRO A 211 32.28 40.28 -24.84
C PRO A 211 32.05 38.79 -25.15
N ILE A 212 31.16 38.17 -24.38
CA ILE A 212 30.81 36.75 -24.52
C ILE A 212 29.66 36.55 -25.51
N VAL A 213 29.81 35.56 -26.38
CA VAL A 213 28.73 35.03 -27.22
C VAL A 213 28.41 33.60 -26.78
N LEU A 214 27.19 33.39 -26.27
CA LEU A 214 26.64 32.08 -25.95
C LEU A 214 25.95 31.45 -27.16
N SER A 215 26.13 30.15 -27.34
CA SER A 215 25.55 29.37 -28.43
C SER A 215 25.38 27.90 -28.01
N LEU A 216 24.53 27.15 -28.71
CA LEU A 216 24.49 25.69 -28.60
C LEU A 216 25.28 25.06 -29.75
N GLN A 217 26.06 24.03 -29.45
CA GLN A 217 26.80 23.28 -30.46
C GLN A 217 25.98 22.06 -30.89
N ASN A 218 25.64 22.00 -32.18
CA ASN A 218 24.82 20.93 -32.79
C ASN A 218 23.56 20.57 -31.96
N PRO A 219 22.73 21.56 -31.57
CA PRO A 219 21.58 21.28 -30.71
C PRO A 219 20.57 20.35 -31.38
N PRO A 220 19.86 19.51 -30.60
CA PRO A 220 18.62 18.90 -31.06
C PRO A 220 17.64 19.97 -31.56
N ALA A 221 16.79 19.62 -32.52
CA ALA A 221 15.86 20.58 -33.15
C ALA A 221 14.91 21.26 -32.16
N PHE A 222 14.65 20.61 -31.02
CA PHE A 222 13.80 21.13 -29.95
C PHE A 222 14.51 22.06 -28.96
N ALA A 223 15.82 22.31 -29.11
CA ALA A 223 16.62 23.14 -28.20
C ALA A 223 17.04 24.45 -28.87
N THR A 224 16.72 25.58 -28.24
CA THR A 224 17.11 26.92 -28.69
C THR A 224 17.75 27.69 -27.54
N ILE A 225 18.56 28.70 -27.84
CA ILE A 225 19.13 29.61 -26.84
C ILE A 225 18.86 31.06 -27.22
N SER A 226 18.43 31.85 -26.23
CA SER A 226 18.35 33.30 -26.30
C SER A 226 19.29 33.89 -25.25
N SER A 227 20.22 34.74 -25.64
CA SER A 227 21.26 35.25 -24.75
C SER A 227 21.61 36.71 -25.03
N THR A 228 21.97 37.44 -23.97
CA THR A 228 22.51 38.79 -24.02
C THR A 228 23.81 38.82 -23.23
N GLY A 229 24.95 38.89 -23.93
CA GLY A 229 26.27 38.77 -23.33
C GLY A 229 26.49 37.41 -22.66
N GLY A 230 27.06 37.42 -21.45
CA GLY A 230 27.33 36.21 -20.67
C GLY A 230 26.11 35.52 -20.06
N ASN A 231 24.88 36.05 -20.22
CA ASN A 231 23.67 35.43 -19.64
C ASN A 231 22.69 35.02 -20.75
N GLY A 232 22.08 33.84 -20.60
CA GLY A 232 21.08 33.34 -21.53
C GLY A 232 20.11 32.34 -20.94
N THR A 233 19.11 31.98 -21.73
CA THR A 233 18.11 30.97 -21.42
C THR A 233 18.04 29.99 -22.57
N ILE A 234 18.25 28.71 -22.27
CA ILE A 234 18.00 27.61 -23.18
C ILE A 234 16.53 27.21 -23.05
N THR A 235 15.79 27.23 -24.15
CA THR A 235 14.40 26.76 -24.22
C THR A 235 14.38 25.36 -24.85
N LEU A 236 13.79 24.41 -24.14
CA LEU A 236 13.66 23.00 -24.54
C LEU A 236 12.17 22.68 -24.75
N THR A 237 11.79 22.18 -25.93
CA THR A 237 10.41 21.77 -26.24
C THR A 237 10.38 20.42 -26.99
N PRO A 238 10.83 19.31 -26.36
CA PRO A 238 10.88 18.00 -27.00
C PRO A 238 9.48 17.46 -27.27
N GLY A 239 9.30 16.77 -28.40
CA GLY A 239 8.09 15.99 -28.70
C GLY A 239 8.21 14.53 -28.27
N VAL A 240 7.15 13.75 -28.44
CA VAL A 240 7.13 12.31 -28.10
C VAL A 240 8.18 11.49 -28.86
N GLY A 241 8.56 11.95 -30.07
CA GLY A 241 9.61 11.32 -30.88
C GLY A 241 11.03 11.58 -30.36
N ASP A 242 11.19 12.51 -29.43
CA ASP A 242 12.48 12.87 -28.83
C ASP A 242 12.74 12.11 -27.52
N ALA A 243 11.99 11.06 -27.21
CA ALA A 243 12.19 10.26 -26.00
C ALA A 243 13.61 9.66 -25.94
N GLY A 244 14.23 9.72 -24.76
CA GLY A 244 15.59 9.24 -24.53
C GLY A 244 16.54 10.32 -24.01
N THR A 245 17.84 10.00 -23.98
CA THR A 245 18.88 10.89 -23.44
C THR A 245 19.52 11.72 -24.55
N HIS A 246 19.59 13.03 -24.33
CA HIS A 246 20.22 14.01 -25.22
C HIS A 246 21.30 14.77 -24.47
N THR A 247 22.51 14.79 -25.01
CA THR A 247 23.58 15.63 -24.46
C THR A 247 23.54 17.01 -25.11
N ILE A 248 23.26 18.04 -24.31
CA ILE A 248 23.22 19.43 -24.77
C ILE A 248 24.57 20.07 -24.50
N THR A 249 25.24 20.53 -25.57
CA THR A 249 26.55 21.20 -25.48
C THR A 249 26.36 22.70 -25.59
N VAL A 250 26.70 23.43 -24.52
CA VAL A 250 26.69 24.88 -24.48
C VAL A 250 28.10 25.40 -24.73
N ARG A 251 28.21 26.41 -25.60
CA ARG A 251 29.46 27.01 -26.04
C ARG A 251 29.48 28.50 -25.73
N ALA A 252 30.52 28.95 -25.03
CA ALA A 252 30.83 30.36 -24.80
C ALA A 252 32.10 30.71 -25.60
N ALA A 253 32.07 31.84 -26.31
CA ALA A 253 33.23 32.37 -27.02
C ALA A 253 33.48 33.83 -26.64
N ALA A 254 34.74 34.17 -26.37
CA ALA A 254 35.21 35.53 -26.09
C ALA A 254 36.54 35.74 -26.81
N ASN A 255 36.65 36.80 -27.62
CA ASN A 255 37.87 37.19 -28.33
C ASN A 255 38.65 36.08 -29.10
N GLY A 256 37.94 35.04 -29.56
CA GLY A 256 38.51 33.91 -30.29
C GLY A 256 38.73 32.65 -29.44
N ASP A 257 38.76 32.78 -28.11
CA ASP A 257 38.80 31.66 -27.19
C ASP A 257 37.41 31.05 -26.99
N VAL A 258 37.37 29.75 -26.72
CA VAL A 258 36.14 28.96 -26.64
C VAL A 258 36.18 27.99 -25.47
N THR A 259 35.12 27.99 -24.68
CA THR A 259 34.85 26.97 -23.66
C THR A 259 33.51 26.32 -23.94
N THR A 260 33.42 25.01 -23.65
CA THR A 260 32.16 24.26 -23.73
C THR A 260 31.85 23.58 -22.40
N THR A 261 30.57 23.43 -22.13
CA THR A 261 30.05 22.59 -21.04
C THR A 261 28.89 21.77 -21.56
N THR A 262 28.61 20.64 -20.92
CA THR A 262 27.54 19.73 -21.32
C THR A 262 26.64 19.40 -20.14
N PHE A 263 25.37 19.20 -20.41
CA PHE A 263 24.46 18.53 -19.49
C PHE A 263 23.61 17.52 -20.25
N ASP A 264 23.22 16.44 -19.58
CA ASP A 264 22.29 15.46 -20.13
C ASP A 264 20.84 15.87 -19.84
N LEU A 265 20.02 15.82 -20.88
CA LEU A 265 18.58 15.93 -20.83
C LEU A 265 17.97 14.56 -21.09
N ILE A 266 17.21 14.04 -20.13
CA ILE A 266 16.42 12.83 -20.30
C ILE A 266 14.99 13.23 -20.61
N VAL A 267 14.50 12.87 -21.79
CA VAL A 267 13.11 13.09 -22.21
C VAL A 267 12.31 11.82 -21.96
N THR A 268 11.31 11.90 -21.09
CA THR A 268 10.38 10.81 -20.74
C THR A 268 9.05 10.95 -21.50
N VAL A 269 8.33 9.84 -21.67
CA VAL A 269 6.96 9.84 -22.20
C VAL A 269 6.06 9.36 -21.08
N ASN A 270 5.04 10.16 -20.74
CA ASN A 270 4.07 9.82 -19.71
C ASN A 270 3.37 8.49 -20.04
N GLN A 271 3.33 7.55 -19.09
CA GLN A 271 2.63 6.28 -19.26
C GLN A 271 1.23 6.36 -18.64
N PRO A 272 0.24 5.61 -19.16
CA PRO A 272 -1.05 5.56 -18.51
C PRO A 272 -0.97 4.78 -17.20
N PRO A 273 -1.85 5.08 -16.23
CA PRO A 273 -1.92 4.30 -15.01
C PRO A 273 -2.37 2.87 -15.31
N SER A 274 -2.09 1.95 -14.41
CA SER A 274 -2.51 0.55 -14.46
C SER A 274 -3.52 0.26 -13.34
N ILE A 275 -4.58 -0.48 -13.64
CA ILE A 275 -5.60 -0.90 -12.65
C ILE A 275 -5.45 -2.39 -12.41
N ASN A 276 -5.40 -2.81 -11.15
CA ASN A 276 -5.42 -4.23 -10.83
C ASN A 276 -6.72 -4.88 -11.31
N ALA A 277 -6.63 -6.11 -11.81
CA ALA A 277 -7.79 -6.86 -12.28
C ALA A 277 -8.80 -7.05 -11.14
N ILE A 278 -10.07 -6.78 -11.42
CA ILE A 278 -11.18 -6.97 -10.50
C ILE A 278 -11.96 -8.18 -11.01
N ALA A 279 -12.14 -9.19 -10.15
CA ALA A 279 -12.91 -10.37 -10.50
C ALA A 279 -14.42 -10.05 -10.54
N ASP A 280 -15.16 -10.81 -11.32
CA ASP A 280 -16.62 -10.76 -11.34
C ASP A 280 -17.21 -11.01 -9.93
N GLN A 281 -18.30 -10.33 -9.64
CA GLN A 281 -18.94 -10.29 -8.32
C GLN A 281 -20.37 -10.81 -8.39
N THR A 282 -20.82 -11.42 -7.31
CA THR A 282 -22.21 -11.85 -7.15
C THR A 282 -22.75 -11.38 -5.80
N MET A 283 -24.00 -10.95 -5.77
CA MET A 283 -24.68 -10.52 -4.53
C MET A 283 -26.18 -10.77 -4.59
N THR A 284 -26.84 -10.71 -3.44
CA THR A 284 -28.30 -10.75 -3.33
C THR A 284 -28.86 -9.33 -3.29
N ALA A 285 -29.96 -9.08 -4.00
CA ALA A 285 -30.65 -7.80 -3.98
C ALA A 285 -31.08 -7.41 -2.56
N GLY A 286 -31.15 -6.11 -2.28
CA GLY A 286 -31.45 -5.59 -0.94
C GLY A 286 -30.26 -5.60 0.03
N GLN A 287 -29.14 -6.25 -0.33
CA GLN A 287 -27.91 -6.24 0.46
C GLN A 287 -26.91 -5.21 -0.04
N THR A 288 -25.85 -4.99 0.74
CA THR A 288 -24.72 -4.13 0.37
C THR A 288 -23.46 -4.96 0.10
N LEU A 289 -22.68 -4.56 -0.91
CA LEU A 289 -21.40 -5.18 -1.26
C LEU A 289 -20.34 -4.10 -1.49
N GLY A 290 -19.17 -4.25 -0.86
CA GLY A 290 -17.99 -3.42 -1.12
C GLY A 290 -16.96 -4.17 -1.95
N VAL A 291 -16.43 -3.52 -3.00
CA VAL A 291 -15.39 -4.06 -3.88
C VAL A 291 -14.24 -3.08 -3.95
N ASN A 292 -13.03 -3.55 -3.63
CA ASN A 292 -11.85 -2.70 -3.64
C ASN A 292 -11.31 -2.54 -5.06
N VAL A 293 -10.83 -1.33 -5.35
CA VAL A 293 -10.09 -0.99 -6.57
C VAL A 293 -8.75 -0.37 -6.18
N THR A 294 -7.71 -0.79 -6.89
CA THR A 294 -6.35 -0.28 -6.72
C THR A 294 -5.72 -0.04 -8.09
N ALA A 295 -5.11 1.11 -8.26
CA ALA A 295 -4.38 1.51 -9.45
C ALA A 295 -3.02 2.12 -9.08
N THR A 296 -2.06 1.99 -9.98
CA THR A 296 -0.70 2.51 -9.84
C THR A 296 -0.24 3.18 -11.12
N ASP A 297 0.58 4.21 -10.99
CA ASP A 297 1.12 4.97 -12.11
C ASP A 297 2.65 4.78 -12.15
N PRO A 298 3.26 4.43 -13.30
CA PRO A 298 4.69 4.14 -13.39
C PRO A 298 5.58 5.34 -13.02
N GLU A 299 5.14 6.55 -13.32
CA GLU A 299 5.84 7.80 -13.02
C GLU A 299 5.52 8.34 -11.62
N GLY A 300 4.54 7.74 -10.93
CA GLY A 300 4.09 8.15 -9.61
C GLY A 300 3.14 9.35 -9.64
N ASP A 301 2.53 9.62 -10.80
CA ASP A 301 1.59 10.71 -10.97
C ASP A 301 0.31 10.50 -10.15
N ALA A 302 -0.33 11.61 -9.78
CA ALA A 302 -1.55 11.58 -8.99
C ALA A 302 -2.71 10.94 -9.78
N ILE A 303 -3.22 9.81 -9.29
CA ILE A 303 -4.30 9.07 -9.93
C ILE A 303 -5.67 9.58 -9.47
N THR A 304 -6.58 9.75 -10.43
CA THR A 304 -8.02 9.94 -10.20
C THR A 304 -8.78 8.70 -10.67
N LEU A 305 -9.56 8.08 -9.77
CA LEU A 305 -10.45 6.97 -10.08
C LEU A 305 -11.88 7.44 -10.31
N ALA A 306 -12.56 6.86 -11.30
CA ALA A 306 -13.97 7.15 -11.61
C ALA A 306 -14.72 5.91 -12.12
N LEU A 307 -16.04 5.87 -11.90
CA LEU A 307 -16.91 4.90 -12.56
C LEU A 307 -17.47 5.50 -13.85
N GLN A 308 -17.43 4.75 -14.94
CA GLN A 308 -18.04 5.16 -16.19
C GLN A 308 -19.48 4.66 -16.27
N SER A 309 -20.42 5.61 -16.31
CA SER A 309 -21.87 5.34 -16.40
C SER A 309 -22.37 4.25 -15.45
N PRO A 310 -22.08 4.33 -14.13
CA PRO A 310 -22.45 3.28 -13.20
C PRO A 310 -23.98 3.15 -13.05
N PRO A 311 -24.48 1.96 -12.69
CA PRO A 311 -25.86 1.84 -12.22
C PRO A 311 -26.07 2.72 -10.99
N ALA A 312 -27.29 3.27 -10.81
CA ALA A 312 -27.58 4.26 -9.77
C ALA A 312 -27.32 3.77 -8.33
N PHE A 313 -27.27 2.46 -8.11
CA PHE A 313 -26.97 1.84 -6.82
C PHE A 313 -25.48 1.59 -6.58
N ALA A 314 -24.60 1.98 -7.51
CA ALA A 314 -23.15 1.87 -7.38
C ALA A 314 -22.52 3.25 -7.12
N THR A 315 -21.66 3.31 -6.11
CA THR A 315 -20.93 4.54 -5.72
C THR A 315 -19.46 4.21 -5.52
N LEU A 316 -18.57 5.17 -5.78
CA LEU A 316 -17.13 5.04 -5.58
C LEU A 316 -16.66 6.05 -4.54
N SER A 317 -15.95 5.57 -3.52
CA SER A 317 -15.16 6.39 -2.60
C SER A 317 -13.69 6.06 -2.81
N ALA A 318 -12.87 7.05 -3.20
CA ALA A 318 -11.48 6.84 -3.54
C ALA A 318 -10.59 7.98 -3.04
N THR A 319 -9.32 7.66 -2.80
CA THR A 319 -8.24 8.62 -2.52
C THR A 319 -6.99 8.17 -3.27
N GLY A 320 -6.59 8.95 -4.27
CA GLY A 320 -5.53 8.57 -5.20
C GLY A 320 -5.88 7.27 -5.95
N GLY A 321 -4.90 6.37 -6.05
CA GLY A 321 -5.06 5.07 -6.70
C GLY A 321 -5.86 4.03 -5.91
N ASN A 322 -6.36 4.31 -4.70
CA ASN A 322 -7.08 3.33 -3.89
C ASN A 322 -8.53 3.76 -3.65
N GLY A 323 -9.48 2.83 -3.78
CA GLY A 323 -10.89 3.09 -3.50
C GLY A 323 -11.74 1.85 -3.25
N THR A 324 -12.98 2.09 -2.84
CA THR A 324 -14.01 1.07 -2.65
C THR A 324 -15.26 1.47 -3.45
N ILE A 325 -15.71 0.55 -4.29
CA ILE A 325 -17.00 0.61 -4.97
C ILE A 325 -18.04 -0.03 -4.04
N THR A 326 -19.08 0.71 -3.69
CA THR A 326 -20.19 0.22 -2.86
C THR A 326 -21.42 0.03 -3.72
N PHE A 327 -21.99 -1.18 -3.69
CA PHE A 327 -23.23 -1.56 -4.34
C PHE A 327 -24.35 -1.72 -3.31
N ALA A 328 -25.51 -1.13 -3.57
CA ALA A 328 -26.71 -1.25 -2.73
C ALA A 328 -27.99 -1.39 -3.59
N PRO A 329 -28.13 -2.46 -4.40
CA PRO A 329 -29.30 -2.65 -5.26
C PRO A 329 -30.57 -2.90 -4.44
N THR A 330 -31.70 -2.37 -4.90
CA THR A 330 -33.03 -2.70 -4.37
C THR A 330 -33.50 -4.08 -4.86
N ALA A 331 -34.56 -4.61 -4.25
CA ALA A 331 -35.15 -5.91 -4.62
C ALA A 331 -35.59 -6.01 -6.11
N SER A 332 -35.79 -4.88 -6.80
CA SER A 332 -36.17 -4.84 -8.22
C SER A 332 -34.98 -4.74 -9.18
N GLN A 333 -33.76 -4.54 -8.67
CA GLN A 333 -32.54 -4.33 -9.48
C GLN A 333 -31.76 -5.64 -9.67
N ASN A 334 -32.48 -6.71 -9.98
CA ASN A 334 -31.89 -8.01 -10.30
C ASN A 334 -31.34 -8.01 -11.74
N GLY A 335 -30.25 -8.75 -11.96
CA GLY A 335 -29.66 -8.92 -13.28
C GLY A 335 -28.15 -8.81 -13.29
N SER A 336 -27.59 -8.72 -14.50
CA SER A 336 -26.16 -8.61 -14.74
C SER A 336 -25.80 -7.19 -15.16
N TYR A 337 -24.81 -6.60 -14.49
CA TYR A 337 -24.34 -5.23 -14.72
C TYR A 337 -22.85 -5.24 -15.06
N THR A 338 -22.47 -4.59 -16.16
CA THR A 338 -21.06 -4.33 -16.47
C THR A 338 -20.62 -3.08 -15.73
N ILE A 339 -19.64 -3.21 -14.84
CA ILE A 339 -19.06 -2.09 -14.09
C ILE A 339 -17.74 -1.73 -14.76
N VAL A 340 -17.61 -0.48 -15.18
CA VAL A 340 -16.39 0.05 -15.83
C VAL A 340 -15.73 1.06 -14.91
N VAL A 341 -14.45 0.86 -14.63
CA VAL A 341 -13.63 1.72 -13.77
C VAL A 341 -12.52 2.35 -14.58
N ASN A 342 -12.40 3.66 -14.49
CA ASN A 342 -11.36 4.45 -15.15
C ASN A 342 -10.34 4.93 -14.12
N ALA A 343 -9.07 4.88 -14.48
CA ALA A 343 -7.97 5.52 -13.77
C ALA A 343 -7.31 6.51 -14.71
N THR A 344 -7.16 7.76 -14.27
CA THR A 344 -6.51 8.82 -15.03
C THR A 344 -5.35 9.40 -14.23
N ALA A 345 -4.18 9.53 -14.86
CA ALA A 345 -3.00 10.19 -14.30
C ALA A 345 -2.36 11.04 -15.40
N ASN A 346 -2.07 12.31 -15.09
CA ASN A 346 -1.42 13.27 -16.00
C ASN A 346 -1.98 13.26 -17.45
N GLY A 347 -3.31 13.23 -17.56
CA GLY A 347 -4.04 13.23 -18.84
C GLY A 347 -4.15 11.88 -19.55
N ALA A 348 -3.37 10.86 -19.16
CA ALA A 348 -3.46 9.50 -19.67
C ALA A 348 -4.50 8.69 -18.89
N THR A 349 -5.28 7.84 -19.56
CA THR A 349 -6.39 7.07 -18.95
C THR A 349 -6.34 5.60 -19.33
N THR A 350 -6.56 4.73 -18.35
CA THR A 350 -6.81 3.29 -18.52
C THR A 350 -8.17 2.93 -17.96
N SER A 351 -8.82 1.93 -18.55
CA SER A 351 -10.11 1.41 -18.09
C SER A 351 -10.03 -0.10 -17.85
N THR A 352 -10.77 -0.58 -16.86
CA THR A 352 -11.03 -2.01 -16.64
C THR A 352 -12.52 -2.24 -16.39
N SER A 353 -12.99 -3.46 -16.57
CA SER A 353 -14.39 -3.80 -16.31
C SER A 353 -14.55 -5.18 -15.70
N PHE A 354 -15.60 -5.33 -14.90
CA PHE A 354 -16.04 -6.61 -14.35
C PHE A 354 -17.56 -6.71 -14.37
N THR A 355 -18.07 -7.93 -14.21
CA THR A 355 -19.51 -8.20 -14.15
C THR A 355 -19.97 -8.28 -12.70
N LEU A 356 -21.04 -7.56 -12.37
CA LEU A 356 -21.79 -7.74 -11.12
C LEU A 356 -23.10 -8.46 -11.41
N THR A 357 -23.32 -9.62 -10.82
CA THR A 357 -24.59 -10.35 -10.87
C THR A 357 -25.37 -10.10 -9.58
N VAL A 358 -26.56 -9.51 -9.69
CA VAL A 358 -27.49 -9.29 -8.60
C VAL A 358 -28.61 -10.32 -8.69
N ASN A 359 -28.64 -11.24 -7.73
CA ASN A 359 -29.64 -12.29 -7.62
C ASN A 359 -30.85 -11.81 -6.79
N PRO A 360 -32.07 -12.25 -7.12
CA PRO A 360 -33.25 -11.97 -6.30
C PRO A 360 -33.07 -12.38 -4.84
N ASP A 361 -33.55 -11.55 -3.92
CA ASP A 361 -33.74 -11.96 -2.52
C ASP A 361 -35.01 -12.79 -2.40
N VAL A 362 -34.86 -14.11 -2.54
CA VAL A 362 -35.96 -15.07 -2.42
C VAL A 362 -36.58 -15.09 -1.01
N CYS A 363 -35.89 -14.56 0.00
CA CYS A 363 -36.34 -14.56 1.38
C CYS A 363 -37.10 -13.30 1.80
N ALA A 364 -36.80 -12.14 1.20
CA ALA A 364 -37.56 -10.92 1.44
C ALA A 364 -39.05 -11.03 1.04
N SER A 365 -39.37 -11.89 0.07
CA SER A 365 -40.74 -12.10 -0.42
C SER A 365 -41.39 -13.40 0.07
N ALA A 366 -40.70 -14.21 0.87
CA ALA A 366 -41.22 -15.51 1.28
C ALA A 366 -42.29 -15.33 2.36
N ALA A 367 -43.56 -15.56 2.00
CA ALA A 367 -44.68 -15.60 2.93
C ALA A 367 -45.26 -17.01 2.99
N ALA A 368 -45.76 -17.43 4.16
CA ALA A 368 -46.52 -18.67 4.26
C ALA A 368 -47.74 -18.60 3.30
N PRO A 369 -47.99 -19.62 2.47
CA PRO A 369 -49.02 -19.59 1.42
C PRO A 369 -50.47 -19.72 1.97
N GLY A 370 -50.79 -19.04 3.08
CA GLY A 370 -52.01 -19.21 3.86
C GLY A 370 -52.00 -20.51 4.67
N GLY A 371 -53.17 -20.96 5.14
CA GLY A 371 -53.32 -22.15 6.00
C GLY A 371 -53.51 -21.81 7.48
N SER A 372 -53.79 -22.83 8.29
CA SER A 372 -53.75 -22.67 9.76
C SER A 372 -52.28 -22.72 10.18
N VAL A 373 -51.69 -21.53 10.30
CA VAL A 373 -50.30 -21.36 10.72
C VAL A 373 -50.24 -21.39 12.25
N PHE A 374 -49.55 -22.38 12.81
CA PHE A 374 -49.24 -22.43 14.23
C PHE A 374 -47.78 -22.00 14.41
N HIS A 375 -47.58 -20.69 14.65
CA HIS A 375 -46.28 -20.17 15.07
C HIS A 375 -45.99 -20.61 16.50
N LEU A 376 -45.11 -21.59 16.66
CA LEU A 376 -44.60 -22.00 17.97
C LEU A 376 -43.45 -21.06 18.33
N THR A 377 -43.76 -19.90 18.90
CA THR A 377 -42.80 -18.83 19.22
C THR A 377 -41.85 -19.16 20.39
N ASN A 378 -41.82 -20.40 20.88
CA ASN A 378 -40.93 -20.81 21.97
C ASN A 378 -40.45 -22.27 21.82
N PRO A 379 -39.13 -22.54 21.63
CA PRO A 379 -38.60 -23.83 21.16
C PRO A 379 -38.48 -24.94 22.22
N THR A 380 -39.13 -24.81 23.39
CA THR A 380 -39.01 -25.79 24.48
C THR A 380 -40.36 -26.14 25.09
N VAL A 381 -41.25 -26.83 24.37
CA VAL A 381 -42.10 -27.83 25.02
C VAL A 381 -42.57 -28.90 24.02
N PRO A 382 -42.49 -30.20 24.35
CA PRO A 382 -43.56 -31.14 24.00
C PRO A 382 -44.90 -30.54 24.41
N GLY A 383 -45.81 -30.35 23.46
CA GLY A 383 -47.15 -29.81 23.73
C GLY A 383 -48.23 -30.60 23.00
N SER A 384 -49.47 -30.28 23.33
CA SER A 384 -50.65 -30.76 22.60
C SER A 384 -51.37 -29.58 21.95
N LEU A 385 -51.85 -29.73 20.71
CA LEU A 385 -52.84 -28.80 20.15
C LEU A 385 -54.24 -29.38 20.40
N PRO A 386 -55.15 -28.61 21.01
CA PRO A 386 -56.51 -29.06 21.26
C PRO A 386 -57.25 -29.45 19.98
N ASP A 387 -58.19 -30.38 20.12
CA ASP A 387 -59.12 -30.77 19.07
C ASP A 387 -59.84 -29.56 18.45
N SER A 388 -59.94 -29.54 17.12
CA SER A 388 -60.73 -28.54 16.41
C SER A 388 -61.25 -29.01 15.05
N ASN A 389 -62.27 -28.32 14.54
CA ASN A 389 -62.84 -28.57 13.21
C ASN A 389 -61.87 -28.29 12.06
N ASP A 390 -60.77 -27.58 12.31
CA ASP A 390 -59.72 -27.32 11.32
C ASP A 390 -58.54 -28.29 11.45
N ILE A 391 -58.47 -29.07 12.52
CA ILE A 391 -57.38 -29.99 12.79
C ILE A 391 -57.82 -31.44 12.57
N ASN A 392 -58.71 -31.96 13.40
CA ASN A 392 -59.00 -33.40 13.50
C ASN A 392 -60.48 -33.75 13.70
N LEU A 393 -61.36 -32.79 13.98
CA LEU A 393 -62.80 -33.07 14.15
C LEU A 393 -63.56 -33.15 12.82
N GLY A 394 -62.95 -32.77 11.70
CA GLY A 394 -63.49 -32.90 10.35
C GLY A 394 -63.09 -34.19 9.61
N ASN A 395 -63.72 -34.44 8.45
CA ASN A 395 -63.32 -35.51 7.55
C ASN A 395 -62.64 -34.91 6.30
N TYR A 396 -61.40 -35.30 6.03
CA TYR A 396 -60.58 -34.66 5.01
C TYR A 396 -60.11 -35.65 3.96
N ASN A 397 -60.49 -35.42 2.70
CA ASN A 397 -59.88 -36.11 1.55
C ASN A 397 -58.51 -35.52 1.21
N ARG A 398 -58.21 -34.34 1.76
CA ARG A 398 -57.00 -33.56 1.50
C ARG A 398 -56.48 -32.99 2.81
N LYS A 399 -55.23 -33.27 3.11
CA LYS A 399 -54.54 -32.74 4.28
C LYS A 399 -53.09 -32.49 3.90
N VAL A 400 -52.59 -31.30 4.19
CA VAL A 400 -51.16 -31.01 4.10
C VAL A 400 -50.68 -30.67 5.50
N MET A 401 -49.62 -31.32 5.94
CA MET A 401 -48.91 -30.98 7.17
C MET A 401 -47.46 -30.69 6.83
N ALA A 402 -46.97 -29.56 7.31
CA ALA A 402 -45.64 -29.08 7.04
C ALA A 402 -44.99 -28.67 8.37
N VAL A 403 -43.79 -29.18 8.65
CA VAL A 403 -43.08 -28.88 9.91
C VAL A 403 -41.62 -28.54 9.62
N ARG A 404 -41.14 -27.48 10.27
CA ARG A 404 -39.75 -27.06 10.27
C ARG A 404 -39.14 -27.34 11.64
N PHE A 405 -38.02 -28.06 11.66
CA PHE A 405 -37.38 -28.49 12.90
C PHE A 405 -35.85 -28.55 12.75
N ARG A 406 -35.15 -28.55 13.87
CA ARG A 406 -33.71 -28.84 13.98
C ARG A 406 -33.54 -30.06 14.86
N THR A 407 -32.83 -31.06 14.35
CA THR A 407 -32.52 -32.27 15.11
C THR A 407 -31.62 -31.95 16.31
N GLY A 408 -31.77 -32.73 17.38
CA GLY A 408 -30.81 -32.75 18.48
C GLY A 408 -29.53 -33.51 18.10
N SER A 409 -28.70 -33.82 19.10
CA SER A 409 -27.52 -34.66 18.94
C SER A 409 -27.86 -36.14 18.71
N ASP A 410 -28.95 -36.64 19.31
CA ASP A 410 -29.45 -37.99 19.08
C ASP A 410 -30.49 -38.01 17.96
N VAL A 411 -30.14 -38.68 16.85
CA VAL A 411 -31.05 -38.98 15.74
C VAL A 411 -31.31 -40.48 15.58
N THR A 412 -30.79 -41.28 16.50
CA THR A 412 -30.83 -42.75 16.43
C THR A 412 -32.00 -43.32 17.22
N SER A 413 -32.33 -42.74 18.37
CA SER A 413 -33.53 -43.13 19.12
C SER A 413 -34.80 -42.65 18.43
N ARG A 414 -35.89 -43.39 18.63
CA ARG A 414 -37.20 -42.98 18.10
C ARG A 414 -37.75 -41.79 18.87
N GLN A 415 -37.96 -40.66 18.21
CA GLN A 415 -38.49 -39.44 18.86
C GLN A 415 -39.61 -38.78 18.03
N MET A 416 -40.70 -38.35 18.70
CA MET A 416 -41.91 -37.83 18.05
C MET A 416 -41.84 -36.35 17.72
N ILE A 417 -41.93 -35.97 16.43
CA ILE A 417 -42.00 -34.57 15.99
C ILE A 417 -43.46 -34.10 15.91
N TYR A 418 -44.32 -34.88 15.26
CA TYR A 418 -45.72 -34.57 15.06
C TYR A 418 -46.57 -35.84 15.14
N GLU A 419 -47.71 -35.75 15.80
CA GLU A 419 -48.62 -36.86 16.02
C GLU A 419 -50.05 -36.34 15.90
N GLN A 420 -50.73 -36.72 14.82
CA GLN A 420 -52.15 -36.50 14.63
C GLN A 420 -52.84 -37.85 14.48
N GLY A 421 -53.66 -38.23 15.44
CA GLY A 421 -54.45 -39.44 15.31
C GLY A 421 -55.02 -39.88 16.64
N GLY A 422 -56.00 -40.76 16.57
CA GLY A 422 -56.53 -41.48 17.74
C GLY A 422 -56.62 -42.96 17.41
N SER A 423 -57.46 -43.74 18.07
CA SER A 423 -57.55 -45.21 17.89
C SER A 423 -57.89 -45.76 16.47
N THR A 424 -58.05 -44.94 15.43
CA THR A 424 -58.54 -45.38 14.10
C THR A 424 -57.71 -44.95 12.89
N LYS A 425 -57.22 -43.71 12.81
CA LYS A 425 -56.47 -43.15 11.68
C LYS A 425 -55.55 -42.05 12.19
N GLY A 426 -54.43 -41.83 11.47
CA GLY A 426 -53.56 -40.72 11.79
C GLY A 426 -52.45 -40.45 10.78
N LEU A 427 -51.77 -39.34 11.04
CA LEU A 427 -50.57 -38.83 10.40
C LEU A 427 -49.51 -38.67 11.50
N ASN A 428 -48.26 -39.00 11.21
CA ASN A 428 -47.18 -38.70 12.13
C ASN A 428 -45.88 -38.36 11.41
N VAL A 429 -45.02 -37.62 12.12
CA VAL A 429 -43.62 -37.40 11.75
C VAL A 429 -42.78 -37.68 12.97
N TYR A 430 -41.74 -38.48 12.80
CA TYR A 430 -40.84 -38.87 13.88
C TYR A 430 -39.46 -39.18 13.31
N ILE A 431 -38.44 -39.18 14.15
CA ILE A 431 -37.12 -39.67 13.79
C ILE A 431 -36.92 -41.07 14.37
N ASP A 432 -36.14 -41.90 13.70
CA ASP A 432 -35.72 -43.23 14.16
C ASP A 432 -34.52 -43.72 13.34
N GLY A 433 -33.50 -44.30 13.97
CA GLY A 433 -32.39 -44.96 13.27
C GLY A 433 -31.62 -44.07 12.27
N GLY A 434 -31.50 -42.77 12.54
CA GLY A 434 -30.82 -41.81 11.64
C GLY A 434 -31.66 -41.33 10.46
N LYS A 435 -32.98 -41.58 10.50
CA LYS A 435 -33.93 -41.17 9.47
C LYS A 435 -35.08 -40.37 10.06
N VAL A 436 -35.63 -39.45 9.28
CA VAL A 436 -36.98 -38.94 9.52
C VAL A 436 -37.98 -39.83 8.80
N TYR A 437 -39.07 -40.13 9.47
CA TYR A 437 -40.21 -40.87 8.95
C TYR A 437 -41.44 -39.97 8.92
N ALA A 438 -42.26 -40.15 7.89
CA ALA A 438 -43.61 -39.62 7.85
C ALA A 438 -44.59 -40.75 7.60
N GLY A 439 -45.50 -40.96 8.55
CA GLY A 439 -46.47 -42.04 8.53
C GLY A 439 -47.86 -41.53 8.17
N ILE A 440 -48.58 -42.33 7.39
CA ILE A 440 -50.01 -42.21 7.17
C ILE A 440 -50.61 -43.59 7.41
N TRP A 441 -51.45 -43.72 8.42
CA TRP A 441 -51.86 -45.04 8.93
C TRP A 441 -53.36 -45.12 9.22
N SER A 442 -53.88 -46.34 9.19
CA SER A 442 -55.28 -46.62 9.48
C SER A 442 -55.55 -48.03 9.99
N PHE A 443 -56.30 -48.10 11.09
CA PHE A 443 -56.95 -49.34 11.57
C PHE A 443 -58.35 -49.57 10.96
N ASP A 444 -58.86 -48.63 10.16
CA ASP A 444 -60.18 -48.70 9.53
C ASP A 444 -60.11 -49.42 8.17
N ARG A 445 -60.56 -50.67 8.15
CA ARG A 445 -60.53 -51.58 6.99
C ARG A 445 -61.61 -51.30 5.93
N ARG A 446 -62.42 -50.23 6.07
CA ARG A 446 -63.53 -49.92 5.14
C ARG A 446 -63.09 -49.29 3.82
N GLU A 447 -61.83 -48.84 3.71
CA GLU A 447 -61.25 -48.29 2.48
C GLU A 447 -59.89 -48.96 2.18
N LEU A 448 -59.43 -48.91 0.93
CA LEU A 448 -58.06 -49.23 0.58
C LEU A 448 -57.13 -48.16 1.18
N TRP A 449 -56.68 -48.41 2.41
CA TRP A 449 -55.69 -47.61 3.12
C TRP A 449 -54.75 -48.57 3.83
N ASN A 450 -53.62 -48.84 3.20
CA ASN A 450 -52.52 -49.53 3.86
C ASN A 450 -51.63 -48.50 4.55
N ASP A 451 -51.05 -48.86 5.69
CA ASP A 451 -50.09 -47.97 6.36
C ASP A 451 -48.91 -47.68 5.41
N ARG A 452 -48.50 -46.42 5.38
CA ARG A 452 -47.39 -45.92 4.55
C ARG A 452 -46.42 -45.15 5.40
N PHE A 453 -45.14 -45.47 5.28
CA PHE A 453 -44.06 -44.81 6.00
C PHE A 453 -42.99 -44.35 5.01
N PHE A 454 -43.02 -43.06 4.69
CA PHE A 454 -41.95 -42.41 3.95
C PHE A 454 -40.74 -42.23 4.87
N ASN A 455 -39.53 -42.24 4.31
CA ASN A 455 -38.34 -41.95 5.10
C ASN A 455 -37.23 -41.30 4.27
N ALA A 456 -36.39 -40.52 4.95
CA ALA A 456 -35.18 -39.93 4.41
C ALA A 456 -34.10 -39.86 5.49
N ASN A 457 -32.83 -39.94 5.10
CA ASN A 457 -31.71 -39.83 6.03
C ASN A 457 -31.60 -38.41 6.58
N ILE A 458 -31.25 -38.28 7.86
CA ILE A 458 -31.03 -37.01 8.55
C ILE A 458 -29.73 -37.04 9.33
N GLN A 459 -29.23 -35.86 9.69
CA GLN A 459 -28.01 -35.67 10.46
C GLN A 459 -28.31 -35.03 11.82
N PRO A 460 -27.50 -35.27 12.85
CA PRO A 460 -27.57 -34.54 14.11
C PRO A 460 -27.41 -33.03 13.91
N ASN A 461 -28.00 -32.23 14.81
CA ASN A 461 -27.84 -30.76 14.85
C ASN A 461 -28.03 -30.08 13.48
N THR A 462 -29.00 -30.53 12.71
CA THR A 462 -29.24 -30.06 11.34
C THR A 462 -30.71 -29.66 11.19
N SER A 463 -30.94 -28.53 10.52
CA SER A 463 -32.29 -28.01 10.26
C SER A 463 -32.88 -28.69 9.03
N TYR A 464 -34.13 -29.10 9.15
CA TYR A 464 -34.93 -29.71 8.09
C TYR A 464 -36.31 -29.08 8.07
N HIS A 465 -36.95 -29.12 6.91
CA HIS A 465 -38.38 -29.00 6.82
C HIS A 465 -38.95 -30.19 6.05
N VAL A 466 -40.12 -30.67 6.46
CA VAL A 466 -40.81 -31.76 5.78
C VAL A 466 -42.25 -31.38 5.46
N VAL A 467 -42.78 -31.92 4.37
CA VAL A 467 -44.17 -31.73 3.96
C VAL A 467 -44.79 -33.09 3.67
N LEU A 468 -45.82 -33.45 4.44
CA LEU A 468 -46.63 -34.64 4.23
C LEU A 468 -47.96 -34.22 3.61
N ILE A 469 -48.26 -34.76 2.43
CA ILE A 469 -49.45 -34.45 1.65
C ILE A 469 -50.30 -35.71 1.56
N LEU A 470 -51.53 -35.65 2.06
CA LEU A 470 -52.63 -36.55 1.74
C LEU A 470 -53.52 -35.86 0.70
N ASP A 471 -53.68 -36.45 -0.49
CA ASP A 471 -54.63 -36.01 -1.52
C ASP A 471 -55.22 -37.26 -2.16
N LYS A 472 -56.25 -37.82 -1.51
CA LYS A 472 -56.87 -39.12 -1.84
C LYS A 472 -57.08 -39.26 -3.36
N PRO A 473 -56.62 -40.35 -4.01
CA PRO A 473 -56.11 -41.60 -3.41
C PRO A 473 -54.61 -41.62 -3.11
N ASN A 474 -53.91 -40.50 -3.24
CA ASN A 474 -52.47 -40.43 -3.16
C ASN A 474 -51.97 -39.81 -1.85
N ALA A 475 -50.73 -40.13 -1.51
CA ALA A 475 -49.97 -39.36 -0.53
C ALA A 475 -48.53 -39.14 -1.00
N SER A 476 -47.96 -37.99 -0.67
CA SER A 476 -46.58 -37.62 -1.02
C SER A 476 -45.83 -37.06 0.16
N PHE A 477 -44.51 -37.25 0.17
CA PHE A 477 -43.64 -36.73 1.22
C PHE A 477 -42.46 -35.98 0.63
N TYR A 478 -42.19 -34.79 1.18
CA TYR A 478 -41.08 -33.94 0.80
C TYR A 478 -40.16 -33.70 1.98
N ILE A 479 -38.86 -33.57 1.72
CA ILE A 479 -37.86 -33.06 2.67
C ILE A 479 -37.01 -32.01 1.98
N ASN A 480 -36.88 -30.83 2.60
CA ASN A 480 -36.12 -29.71 2.07
C ASN A 480 -36.44 -29.42 0.58
N GLY A 481 -37.73 -29.31 0.25
CA GLY A 481 -38.21 -29.12 -1.13
C GLY A 481 -38.18 -30.34 -2.05
N ASN A 482 -37.48 -31.42 -1.68
CA ASN A 482 -37.32 -32.60 -2.54
C ASN A 482 -38.42 -33.64 -2.30
N LEU A 483 -39.12 -34.04 -3.36
CA LEU A 483 -40.07 -35.15 -3.32
C LEU A 483 -39.34 -36.47 -3.08
N ILE A 484 -39.65 -37.14 -1.97
CA ILE A 484 -39.09 -38.45 -1.63
C ILE A 484 -39.84 -39.58 -2.34
N ALA A 485 -41.17 -39.58 -2.23
CA ALA A 485 -42.01 -40.53 -2.94
C ALA A 485 -43.48 -40.08 -2.95
N THR A 486 -44.22 -40.63 -3.90
CA THR A 486 -45.69 -40.64 -3.93
C THR A 486 -46.17 -42.08 -3.87
N VAL A 487 -47.15 -42.35 -3.02
CA VAL A 487 -47.83 -43.65 -2.92
C VAL A 487 -49.31 -43.48 -3.23
N ASN A 488 -49.93 -44.55 -3.72
CA ASN A 488 -51.36 -44.66 -3.95
C ASN A 488 -52.02 -45.50 -2.83
N ASP A 489 -53.33 -45.70 -2.97
CA ASP A 489 -54.17 -46.49 -2.07
C ASP A 489 -54.17 -45.95 -0.64
N VAL A 490 -54.38 -44.64 -0.52
CA VAL A 490 -54.64 -43.93 0.74
C VAL A 490 -56.06 -43.37 0.72
N GLY A 491 -56.78 -43.48 1.83
CA GLY A 491 -58.19 -43.09 1.95
C GLY A 491 -58.44 -41.70 2.57
N GLN A 492 -59.66 -41.47 3.04
CA GLN A 492 -60.06 -40.21 3.70
C GLN A 492 -59.62 -40.17 5.16
N LEU A 493 -58.92 -39.12 5.58
CA LEU A 493 -58.59 -38.89 6.99
C LEU A 493 -59.90 -38.52 7.70
N ARG A 494 -60.49 -39.51 8.37
CA ARG A 494 -61.75 -39.31 9.09
C ARG A 494 -61.50 -38.58 10.39
N ARG A 495 -62.55 -37.94 10.88
CA ARG A 495 -62.53 -37.30 12.19
C ARG A 495 -62.05 -38.28 13.26
N HIS A 496 -61.23 -37.79 14.15
CA HIS A 496 -60.77 -38.51 15.33
C HIS A 496 -60.71 -37.52 16.49
N SER A 497 -60.94 -38.03 17.70
CA SER A 497 -60.65 -37.29 18.93
C SER A 497 -59.15 -37.43 19.25
N ASP A 498 -58.72 -36.71 20.27
CA ASP A 498 -57.39 -36.71 20.87
C ASP A 498 -56.51 -35.59 20.30
N ASP A 499 -55.99 -34.78 21.23
CA ASP A 499 -55.14 -33.63 20.93
C ASP A 499 -53.92 -34.03 20.10
N ILE A 500 -53.42 -33.10 19.29
CA ILE A 500 -52.28 -33.35 18.41
C ILE A 500 -50.98 -33.21 19.19
N GLY A 501 -50.17 -34.26 19.25
CA GLY A 501 -48.84 -34.20 19.84
C GLY A 501 -47.85 -33.40 18.97
N ILE A 502 -47.21 -32.39 19.56
CA ILE A 502 -46.10 -31.65 18.94
C ILE A 502 -44.87 -31.86 19.80
N GLY A 503 -43.86 -32.53 19.26
CA GLY A 503 -42.67 -32.90 20.04
C GLY A 503 -42.93 -33.92 21.15
N GLN A 504 -44.19 -34.34 21.34
CA GLN A 504 -44.63 -35.21 22.42
C GLN A 504 -45.21 -36.51 21.88
N VAL A 505 -45.00 -37.60 22.63
CA VAL A 505 -45.74 -38.84 22.43
C VAL A 505 -47.15 -38.66 22.99
N ASN A 506 -48.15 -38.61 22.10
CA ASN A 506 -49.55 -38.83 22.46
C ASN A 506 -49.94 -40.26 22.05
N GLY A 507 -50.74 -40.96 22.86
CA GLY A 507 -50.97 -42.39 22.70
C GLY A 507 -51.64 -42.77 21.38
N GLY A 508 -51.48 -44.02 20.93
CA GLY A 508 -52.26 -44.56 19.79
C GLY A 508 -51.65 -44.40 18.40
N THR A 509 -50.37 -44.06 18.26
CA THR A 509 -49.72 -43.88 16.96
C THR A 509 -49.13 -45.18 16.38
N VAL A 510 -49.01 -45.26 15.05
CA VAL A 510 -48.40 -46.40 14.34
C VAL A 510 -47.06 -46.03 13.77
N TYR A 511 -46.06 -46.89 13.98
CA TYR A 511 -44.70 -46.73 13.46
C TYR A 511 -44.40 -47.73 12.36
N HIS A 512 -43.31 -47.49 11.62
CA HIS A 512 -42.82 -48.42 10.60
C HIS A 512 -42.33 -49.76 11.19
N SER A 513 -42.06 -49.81 12.50
CA SER A 513 -41.62 -50.99 13.22
C SER A 513 -42.07 -50.94 14.68
N SER A 514 -42.11 -52.11 15.34
CA SER A 514 -42.48 -52.22 16.75
C SER A 514 -41.58 -51.37 17.66
N GLY A 515 -42.10 -50.93 18.79
CA GLY A 515 -41.35 -50.17 19.81
C GLY A 515 -42.06 -48.89 20.23
N THR A 516 -41.51 -48.23 21.24
CA THR A 516 -42.01 -46.95 21.78
C THR A 516 -41.18 -45.79 21.24
N ALA A 517 -41.76 -44.60 21.20
CA ALA A 517 -41.03 -43.35 20.97
C ALA A 517 -40.84 -42.59 22.29
N SER A 518 -39.85 -41.69 22.33
CA SER A 518 -39.74 -40.64 23.34
C SER A 518 -40.19 -39.29 22.76
N ASN A 519 -40.25 -38.28 23.61
CA ASN A 519 -40.42 -36.90 23.17
C ASN A 519 -39.22 -36.45 22.32
N PHE A 520 -39.45 -35.51 21.41
CA PHE A 520 -38.41 -34.93 20.57
C PHE A 520 -37.47 -34.04 21.39
N THR A 521 -36.18 -34.28 21.21
CA THR A 521 -35.11 -33.57 21.93
C THR A 521 -34.54 -32.40 21.13
N GLY A 522 -34.91 -32.27 19.87
CA GLY A 522 -34.56 -31.13 19.02
C GLY A 522 -35.49 -29.95 19.21
N THR A 523 -35.43 -29.02 18.27
CA THR A 523 -36.27 -27.81 18.25
C THR A 523 -37.28 -27.90 17.11
N ILE A 524 -38.56 -27.65 17.38
CA ILE A 524 -39.57 -27.44 16.35
C ILE A 524 -39.82 -25.94 16.25
N PHE A 525 -39.61 -25.36 15.08
CA PHE A 525 -39.76 -23.92 14.86
C PHE A 525 -41.17 -23.55 14.44
N GLU A 526 -41.76 -24.37 13.56
CA GLU A 526 -43.01 -24.01 12.93
C GLU A 526 -43.75 -25.25 12.44
N LEU A 527 -45.08 -25.20 12.56
CA LEU A 527 -46.02 -26.20 12.04
C LEU A 527 -47.12 -25.47 11.27
N ILE A 528 -47.38 -25.89 10.04
CA ILE A 528 -48.44 -25.34 9.21
C ILE A 528 -49.26 -26.49 8.63
N GLN A 529 -50.59 -26.36 8.64
CA GLN A 529 -51.48 -27.35 8.05
C GLN A 529 -52.58 -26.73 7.19
N TRP A 530 -53.04 -27.52 6.21
CA TRP A 530 -54.14 -27.19 5.30
C TRP A 530 -55.10 -28.36 5.19
N ASN A 531 -56.40 -28.07 5.11
CA ASN A 531 -57.46 -29.04 4.80
C ASN A 531 -57.81 -29.05 3.30
N SER A 532 -56.89 -28.59 2.46
CA SER A 532 -57.01 -28.43 1.01
C SER A 532 -55.69 -28.79 0.32
N ARG A 533 -55.73 -28.92 -1.00
CA ARG A 533 -54.55 -29.18 -1.82
C ARG A 533 -53.77 -27.88 -2.03
N LEU A 534 -52.45 -27.92 -1.85
CA LEU A 534 -51.54 -26.89 -2.35
C LEU A 534 -51.23 -27.16 -3.82
N ASN A 535 -51.34 -26.13 -4.67
CA ASN A 535 -50.82 -26.21 -6.04
C ASN A 535 -49.28 -26.11 -6.04
N SER A 536 -48.65 -26.34 -7.19
CA SER A 536 -47.19 -26.36 -7.29
C SER A 536 -46.53 -25.02 -6.92
N SER A 537 -47.17 -23.89 -7.20
CA SER A 537 -46.68 -22.56 -6.79
C SER A 537 -46.69 -22.42 -5.28
N GLN A 538 -47.84 -22.72 -4.64
CA GLN A 538 -47.97 -22.63 -3.19
C GLN A 538 -47.02 -23.59 -2.47
N LEU A 539 -46.80 -24.79 -3.01
CA LEU A 539 -45.85 -25.74 -2.44
C LEU A 539 -44.41 -25.22 -2.56
N ASN A 540 -44.04 -24.61 -3.68
CA ASN A 540 -42.74 -23.97 -3.87
C ASN A 540 -42.55 -22.76 -2.92
N ASP A 541 -43.59 -21.95 -2.74
CA ASP A 541 -43.58 -20.80 -1.81
C ASP A 541 -43.40 -21.28 -0.36
N LEU A 542 -44.05 -22.37 0.03
CA LEU A 542 -43.87 -23.00 1.35
C LEU A 542 -42.43 -23.47 1.58
N HIS A 543 -41.84 -24.15 0.60
CA HIS A 543 -40.44 -24.61 0.70
C HIS A 543 -39.48 -23.43 0.81
N THR A 544 -39.66 -22.40 -0.03
CA THR A 544 -38.88 -21.16 0.01
C THR A 544 -39.01 -20.48 1.38
N TYR A 545 -40.24 -20.37 1.90
CA TYR A 545 -40.51 -19.82 3.23
C TYR A 545 -39.76 -20.55 4.35
N PHE A 546 -39.78 -21.88 4.36
CA PHE A 546 -39.06 -22.65 5.36
C PHE A 546 -37.53 -22.61 5.22
N ASP A 547 -37.01 -22.53 3.99
CA ASP A 547 -35.58 -22.36 3.75
C ASP A 547 -35.08 -20.99 4.23
N CYS A 548 -35.93 -19.97 4.08
CA CYS A 548 -35.66 -18.60 4.48
C CYS A 548 -35.77 -18.35 5.99
N GLY A 549 -36.55 -19.13 6.74
CA GLY A 549 -36.73 -18.95 8.19
C GLY A 549 -35.47 -19.06 9.06
N ASN A 550 -34.27 -19.20 8.48
CA ASN A 550 -32.98 -19.04 9.17
C ASN A 550 -32.60 -17.56 9.38
N SER A 551 -33.39 -16.60 8.88
CA SER A 551 -33.04 -15.17 8.86
C SER A 551 -33.74 -14.28 9.89
N SER A 552 -34.48 -14.84 10.84
CA SER A 552 -35.01 -14.05 11.97
C SER A 552 -34.49 -14.62 13.30
N PRO A 553 -33.94 -13.78 14.20
CA PRO A 553 -33.33 -14.20 15.46
C PRO A 553 -34.32 -14.83 16.44
#